data_AF-A0A4Q7VTL5-F1
#
_entry.id   AF-A0A4Q7VTL5-F1
#
_cell.length_a   1.000
_cell.length_b   1.000
_cell.length_c   1.000
_cell.angle_alpha   90.00
_cell.angle_beta   90.00
_cell.angle_gamma   90.00
#
_symmetry.space_group_name_H-M   'P 1'
#
loop_
_entity.id
_entity.type
_entity.pdbx_description
1 polymer ?
#
loop_
_entity_poly.entity_id
_entity_poly.type
_entity_poly.pdbx_seq_one_letter_code
_entity_poly.pdbx_strand_id
1 'polypeptide(L)'
;MYPAESIWIFIALAFVFAIAPFLTERAFVFTLWSQTGEGQNPLWFYPLRALLSYAVLGAGCWLLGTQAGNLTYMLAGVLLLGLALYAPGALVTPSVPVKHVSTRLLEVLIGYFIVGAIGFAIEANYANPSVKNWEFYAIAACLYVVLAYPGFVWRHLMKHPGRHKTA
;
A
#
# COMPACT_ATOMS: atom_id res chain seq x y z
N MET A 1 28.82 4.09 -3.24
CA MET A 1 28.42 3.05 -4.22
C MET A 1 27.32 2.24 -3.57
N TYR A 2 26.14 2.15 -4.18
CA TYR A 2 25.13 1.19 -3.70
C TYR A 2 25.73 -0.22 -3.80
N PRO A 3 25.70 -1.02 -2.73
CA PRO A 3 25.92 -2.44 -2.91
C PRO A 3 24.82 -2.94 -3.87
N ALA A 4 25.20 -3.71 -4.89
CA ALA A 4 24.26 -4.24 -5.89
C ALA A 4 23.06 -4.95 -5.25
N GLU A 5 23.26 -5.46 -4.03
CA GLU A 5 22.28 -6.08 -3.14
C GLU A 5 21.10 -5.16 -2.76
N SER A 6 21.32 -3.84 -2.58
CA SER A 6 20.26 -2.91 -2.17
C SER A 6 19.15 -2.76 -3.21
N ILE A 7 19.49 -2.85 -4.50
CA ILE A 7 18.52 -2.74 -5.60
C ILE A 7 17.57 -3.94 -5.57
N TRP A 8 18.10 -5.15 -5.38
CA TRP A 8 17.29 -6.37 -5.29
C TRP A 8 16.36 -6.35 -4.09
N ILE A 9 16.82 -5.86 -2.93
CA ILE A 9 15.98 -5.72 -1.74
C ILE A 9 14.82 -4.75 -2.02
N PHE A 10 15.09 -3.62 -2.68
CA PHE A 10 14.04 -2.66 -3.03
C PHE A 10 13.02 -3.24 -4.02
N ILE A 11 13.49 -3.96 -5.04
CA ILE A 11 12.62 -4.63 -6.02
C ILE A 11 11.75 -5.69 -5.33
N ALA A 12 12.35 -6.53 -4.46
CA ALA A 12 11.62 -7.53 -3.70
C ALA A 12 10.57 -6.90 -2.79
N LEU A 13 10.91 -5.81 -2.09
CA LEU A 13 9.98 -5.03 -1.28
C LEU A 13 8.82 -4.48 -2.12
N ALA A 14 9.12 -3.87 -3.27
CA ALA A 14 8.12 -3.35 -4.19
C ALA A 14 7.17 -4.45 -4.68
N PHE A 15 7.73 -5.61 -5.05
CA PHE A 15 6.96 -6.77 -5.47
C PHE A 15 6.02 -7.30 -4.37
N VAL A 16 6.51 -7.41 -3.14
CA VAL A 16 5.71 -7.84 -1.98
C VAL A 16 4.54 -6.86 -1.75
N PHE A 17 4.80 -5.55 -1.76
CA PHE A 17 3.75 -4.53 -1.60
C PHE A 17 2.75 -4.52 -2.77
N ALA A 18 3.21 -4.78 -3.99
CA ALA A 18 2.35 -4.85 -5.16
C ALA A 18 1.40 -6.06 -5.13
N ILE A 19 1.87 -7.19 -4.59
CA ILE A 19 1.12 -8.46 -4.53
C ILE A 19 0.23 -8.58 -3.28
N ALA A 20 0.67 -8.02 -2.15
CA ALA A 20 -0.03 -8.05 -0.87
C ALA A 20 -1.55 -7.78 -0.95
N PRO A 21 -2.05 -6.72 -1.63
CA PRO A 21 -3.49 -6.42 -1.67
C PRO A 21 -4.32 -7.49 -2.40
N PHE A 22 -3.69 -8.31 -3.24
CA PHE A 22 -4.35 -9.40 -3.96
C PHE A 22 -4.26 -10.72 -3.20
N LEU A 23 -3.16 -11.04 -2.53
CA LEU A 23 -3.04 -12.31 -1.81
C LEU A 23 -3.82 -12.32 -0.49
N THR A 24 -3.95 -11.18 0.19
CA THR A 24 -4.65 -11.12 1.48
C THR A 24 -6.08 -10.63 1.33
N GLU A 25 -6.97 -11.14 2.18
CA GLU A 25 -8.33 -10.60 2.30
C GLU A 25 -8.39 -9.43 3.29
N ARG A 26 -7.29 -9.16 4.00
CA ARG A 26 -7.17 -8.06 4.94
C ARG A 26 -7.27 -6.71 4.21
N ALA A 27 -8.01 -5.78 4.79
CA ALA A 27 -8.01 -4.40 4.32
C ALA A 27 -6.72 -3.71 4.78
N PHE A 28 -5.96 -3.13 3.86
CA PHE A 28 -4.79 -2.31 4.19
C PHE A 28 -5.12 -0.82 4.24
N VAL A 29 -6.32 -0.46 3.78
CA VAL A 29 -6.77 0.92 3.67
C VAL A 29 -8.24 1.06 4.06
N PHE A 30 -8.57 2.15 4.76
CA PHE A 30 -9.96 2.55 5.00
C PHE A 30 -10.59 3.16 3.74
N THR A 31 -11.72 2.63 3.32
CA THR A 31 -12.49 3.22 2.22
C THR A 31 -13.19 4.50 2.66
N LEU A 32 -13.36 5.41 1.70
CA LEU A 32 -14.13 6.65 1.87
C LEU A 32 -15.64 6.38 1.96
N TRP A 33 -16.09 5.22 1.49
CA TRP A 33 -17.48 4.78 1.47
C TRP A 33 -17.73 3.64 2.48
N SER A 34 -19.00 3.47 2.87
CA SER A 34 -19.43 2.36 3.73
C SER A 34 -19.29 1.03 2.99
N GLN A 35 -18.79 0.00 3.69
CA GLN A 35 -18.70 -1.35 3.15
C GLN A 35 -19.89 -2.20 3.61
N THR A 36 -20.38 -3.08 2.73
CA THR A 36 -21.48 -4.00 3.05
C THR A 36 -21.06 -4.93 4.18
N GLY A 37 -21.66 -4.77 5.36
CA GLY A 37 -21.33 -5.52 6.58
C GLY A 37 -20.83 -4.66 7.75
N GLU A 38 -20.43 -3.41 7.50
CA GLU A 38 -20.17 -2.45 8.59
C GLU A 38 -21.50 -1.96 9.21
N GLY A 39 -21.51 -1.74 10.52
CA GLY A 39 -22.66 -1.18 11.23
C GLY A 39 -23.09 0.18 10.66
N GLN A 40 -24.38 0.53 10.80
CA GLN A 40 -24.96 1.77 10.28
C GLN A 40 -24.42 2.99 11.03
N ASN A 41 -23.26 3.50 10.61
CA ASN A 41 -22.68 4.73 11.13
C ASN A 41 -23.10 5.93 10.28
N PRO A 42 -23.04 7.16 10.82
CA PRO A 42 -23.26 8.38 10.05
C PRO A 42 -22.32 8.45 8.83
N LEU A 43 -22.84 8.88 7.68
CA LEU A 43 -22.10 8.93 6.42
C LEU A 43 -20.78 9.73 6.49
N TRP A 44 -20.69 10.73 7.37
CA TRP A 44 -19.46 11.53 7.59
C TRP A 44 -18.34 10.80 8.34
N PHE A 45 -18.65 9.72 9.05
CA PHE A 45 -17.65 8.97 9.82
C PHE A 45 -16.64 8.26 8.91
N TYR A 46 -17.11 7.70 7.79
CA TYR A 46 -16.29 6.96 6.82
C TYR A 46 -15.18 7.81 6.16
N PRO A 47 -15.46 9.00 5.59
CA PRO A 47 -14.41 9.85 5.07
C PRO A 47 -13.53 10.42 6.18
N LEU A 48 -14.05 10.71 7.38
CA LEU A 48 -13.25 11.24 8.48
C LEU A 48 -12.17 10.26 8.95
N ARG A 49 -12.54 8.99 9.22
CA ARG A 49 -11.57 7.95 9.60
C ARG A 49 -10.55 7.68 8.50
N ALA A 50 -11.00 7.72 7.23
CA ALA A 50 -10.14 7.49 6.08
C ALA A 50 -9.12 8.62 5.95
N LEU A 51 -9.57 9.88 6.04
CA LEU A 51 -8.70 11.05 6.05
C LEU A 51 -7.68 11.02 7.18
N LEU A 52 -8.09 10.62 8.39
CA LEU A 52 -7.16 10.46 9.51
C LEU A 52 -6.09 9.42 9.18
N SER A 53 -6.49 8.25 8.68
CA SER A 53 -5.53 7.20 8.29
C SER A 53 -4.59 7.64 7.15
N TYR A 54 -5.10 8.38 6.17
CA TYR A 54 -4.30 8.93 5.07
C TYR A 54 -3.34 10.03 5.55
N ALA A 55 -3.75 10.85 6.51
CA ALA A 55 -2.87 11.83 7.14
C ALA A 55 -1.73 11.13 7.90
N VAL A 56 -2.00 10.03 8.60
CA VAL A 56 -0.97 9.24 9.29
C VAL A 56 -0.03 8.57 8.30
N LEU A 57 -0.54 8.00 7.20
CA LEU A 57 0.29 7.45 6.13
C LEU A 57 1.18 8.53 5.49
N GLY A 58 0.60 9.68 5.19
CA GLY A 58 1.32 10.83 4.66
C GLY A 58 2.42 11.30 5.61
N ALA A 59 2.13 11.39 6.91
CA ALA A 59 3.11 11.74 7.94
C ALA A 59 4.24 10.70 8.03
N GLY A 60 3.93 9.41 7.98
CA GLY A 60 4.92 8.34 7.97
C GLY A 60 5.84 8.41 6.75
N CYS A 61 5.28 8.61 5.56
CA CYS A 61 6.04 8.82 4.33
C CYS A 61 6.90 10.09 4.38
N TRP A 62 6.35 11.18 4.90
CA TRP A 62 7.06 12.46 5.02
C TRP A 62 8.24 12.36 6.00
N LEU A 63 8.05 11.70 7.14
CA LEU A 63 9.13 11.45 8.12
C LEU A 63 10.26 10.62 7.52
N LEU A 64 9.93 9.58 6.74
CA LEU A 64 10.92 8.78 6.03
C LEU A 64 11.66 9.58 4.95
N GLY A 65 10.95 10.43 4.21
CA GLY A 65 11.54 11.18 3.09
C GLY A 65 12.39 12.38 3.52
N THR A 66 12.06 13.05 4.63
CA THR A 66 12.70 14.32 5.03
C THR A 66 13.84 14.18 6.04
N GLN A 67 13.81 13.16 6.90
CA GLN A 67 14.78 12.97 7.98
C GLN A 67 15.63 11.71 7.76
N ALA A 68 16.01 11.47 6.51
CA ALA A 68 16.92 10.40 6.13
C ALA A 68 18.29 10.61 6.79
N GLY A 69 18.62 9.76 7.77
CA GLY A 69 19.87 9.80 8.54
C GLY A 69 19.66 9.73 10.05
N ASN A 70 18.46 10.06 10.55
CA ASN A 70 18.13 9.97 11.96
C ASN A 70 17.28 8.73 12.25
N LEU A 71 17.90 7.74 12.90
CA LEU A 71 17.31 6.42 13.19
C LEU A 71 15.94 6.54 13.88
N THR A 72 15.79 7.47 14.81
CA THR A 72 14.54 7.63 15.59
C THR A 72 13.37 8.01 14.69
N TYR A 73 13.55 8.95 13.77
CA TYR A 73 12.49 9.37 12.84
C TYR A 73 12.19 8.30 11.79
N MET A 74 13.20 7.54 11.35
CA MET A 74 12.99 6.41 10.44
C MET A 74 12.18 5.30 11.11
N LEU A 75 12.52 4.93 12.34
CA LEU A 75 11.75 3.96 13.12
C LEU A 75 10.33 4.47 13.37
N ALA A 76 10.17 5.74 13.76
CA ALA A 76 8.85 6.34 13.93
C ALA A 76 8.02 6.32 12.63
N GLY A 77 8.63 6.64 11.48
CA GLY A 77 7.99 6.57 10.17
C GLY A 77 7.55 5.16 9.80
N VAL A 78 8.43 4.16 9.96
CA VAL A 78 8.09 2.75 9.72
C VAL A 78 6.99 2.27 10.66
N LEU A 79 7.04 2.64 11.94
CA LEU A 79 6.01 2.29 12.92
C LEU A 79 4.66 2.93 12.58
N LEU A 80 4.64 4.20 12.18
CA LEU A 80 3.41 4.88 11.75
C LEU A 80 2.81 4.25 10.50
N LEU A 81 3.64 3.93 9.50
CA LEU A 81 3.19 3.23 8.30
C LEU A 81 2.67 1.83 8.63
N GLY A 82 3.39 1.07 9.46
CA GLY A 82 2.97 -0.26 9.91
C GLY A 82 1.65 -0.22 10.66
N LEU A 83 1.48 0.73 11.59
CA LEU A 83 0.25 0.92 12.35
C LEU A 83 -0.91 1.32 11.44
N ALA A 84 -0.69 2.27 10.52
CA ALA A 84 -1.71 2.73 9.60
C ALA A 84 -2.15 1.67 8.59
N LEU A 85 -1.25 0.79 8.15
CA LEU A 85 -1.59 -0.37 7.31
C LEU A 85 -2.26 -1.50 8.10
N TYR A 86 -1.93 -1.68 9.38
CA TYR A 86 -2.49 -2.73 10.23
C TYR A 86 -3.89 -2.39 10.75
N ALA A 87 -4.15 -1.13 11.11
CA ALA A 87 -5.42 -0.66 11.68
C ALA A 87 -6.68 -1.01 10.85
N PRO A 88 -6.74 -0.75 9.53
CA PRO A 88 -7.89 -1.16 8.71
C PRO A 88 -8.03 -2.69 8.66
N GLY A 89 -6.90 -3.41 8.73
CA GLY A 89 -6.87 -4.87 8.75
C GLY A 89 -7.52 -5.45 9.99
N ALA A 90 -7.29 -4.84 11.16
CA ALA A 90 -7.88 -5.28 12.42
C ALA A 90 -9.34 -4.84 12.59
N LEU A 91 -9.68 -3.63 12.15
CA LEU A 91 -10.97 -3.01 12.44
C LEU A 91 -12.06 -3.29 11.39
N VAL A 92 -11.68 -3.44 10.11
CA VAL A 92 -12.65 -3.57 9.00
C VAL A 92 -12.76 -5.00 8.49
N THR A 93 -11.65 -5.75 8.42
CA THR A 93 -11.64 -7.12 7.89
C THR A 93 -12.65 -8.07 8.57
N PRO A 94 -12.89 -8.04 9.90
CA PRO A 94 -13.88 -8.91 10.52
C PRO A 94 -15.32 -8.64 10.06
N SER A 95 -15.58 -7.42 9.62
CA SER A 95 -16.93 -6.90 9.34
C SER A 95 -17.29 -6.96 7.85
N VAL A 96 -16.31 -7.18 6.97
CA VAL A 96 -16.51 -7.10 5.51
C VAL A 96 -16.17 -8.43 4.85
N PRO A 97 -17.19 -9.19 4.38
CA PRO A 97 -16.99 -10.52 3.82
C PRO A 97 -16.40 -10.51 2.40
N VAL A 98 -16.58 -9.43 1.62
CA VAL A 98 -16.12 -9.36 0.23
C VAL A 98 -15.51 -7.99 -0.08
N LYS A 99 -14.24 -8.01 -0.49
CA LYS A 99 -13.48 -6.80 -0.84
C LYS A 99 -13.65 -6.45 -2.32
N HIS A 100 -14.18 -5.26 -2.59
CA HIS A 100 -14.35 -4.72 -3.95
C HIS A 100 -13.00 -4.51 -4.67
N VAL A 101 -13.04 -4.62 -6.01
CA VAL A 101 -11.87 -4.41 -6.87
C VAL A 101 -11.32 -2.98 -6.74
N SER A 102 -12.19 -1.98 -6.62
CA SER A 102 -11.79 -0.57 -6.44
C SER A 102 -10.97 -0.35 -5.17
N THR A 103 -11.32 -1.03 -4.08
CA THR A 103 -10.56 -0.96 -2.81
C THR A 103 -9.14 -1.50 -3.00
N ARG A 104 -8.97 -2.56 -3.78
CA ARG A 104 -7.65 -3.15 -4.06
C ARG A 104 -6.79 -2.25 -4.95
N LEU A 105 -7.39 -1.63 -5.96
CA LEU A 105 -6.73 -0.62 -6.80
C LEU A 105 -6.19 0.54 -5.96
N LEU A 106 -7.00 0.99 -5.00
CA LEU A 106 -6.60 2.05 -4.07
C LEU A 106 -5.44 1.60 -3.16
N GLU A 107 -5.46 0.35 -2.67
CA GLU A 107 -4.35 -0.20 -1.89
C GLU A 107 -3.05 -0.33 -2.69
N VAL A 108 -3.12 -0.76 -3.95
CA VAL A 108 -1.95 -0.81 -4.86
C VAL A 108 -1.39 0.61 -5.03
N LEU A 109 -2.26 1.59 -5.27
CA LEU A 109 -1.87 2.99 -5.41
C LEU A 109 -1.18 3.53 -4.15
N ILE A 110 -1.72 3.25 -2.96
CA ILE A 110 -1.10 3.66 -1.69
C ILE A 110 0.21 2.92 -1.45
N GLY A 111 0.28 1.63 -1.77
CA GLY A 111 1.50 0.83 -1.71
C GLY A 111 2.63 1.43 -2.57
N TYR A 112 2.29 1.95 -3.75
CA TYR A 112 3.26 2.65 -4.61
C TYR A 112 3.86 3.87 -3.91
N PHE A 113 3.05 4.71 -3.26
CA PHE A 113 3.56 5.88 -2.53
C PHE A 113 4.43 5.49 -1.33
N ILE A 114 4.08 4.41 -0.62
CA ILE A 114 4.87 3.90 0.51
C ILE A 114 6.23 3.39 0.04
N VAL A 115 6.23 2.54 -1.00
CA VAL A 115 7.46 2.01 -1.60
C VAL A 115 8.32 3.15 -2.15
N GLY A 116 7.71 4.15 -2.81
CA GLY A 116 8.40 5.35 -3.26
C GLY A 116 9.06 6.14 -2.12
N ALA A 117 8.34 6.37 -1.01
CA ALA A 117 8.89 7.05 0.16
C ALA A 117 10.07 6.28 0.79
N ILE A 118 10.00 4.96 0.84
CA ILE A 118 11.10 4.11 1.30
C ILE A 118 12.29 4.21 0.34
N GLY A 119 12.05 4.20 -0.97
CA GLY A 119 13.09 4.38 -1.98
C GLY A 119 13.82 5.72 -1.85
N PHE A 120 13.08 6.81 -1.64
CA PHE A 120 13.65 8.13 -1.36
C PHE A 120 14.45 8.18 -0.06
N ALA A 121 13.94 7.54 1.00
CA ALA A 121 14.66 7.46 2.28
C ALA A 121 15.99 6.73 2.11
N ILE A 122 16.00 5.60 1.39
CA ILE A 122 17.23 4.88 1.05
C ILE A 122 18.15 5.79 0.22
N GLU A 123 17.61 6.50 -0.77
CA GLU A 123 18.41 7.35 -1.63
C GLU A 123 19.12 8.47 -0.88
N ALA A 124 18.40 9.17 -0.01
CA ALA A 124 18.95 10.25 0.79
C ALA A 124 19.97 9.79 1.85
N ASN A 125 19.94 8.52 2.28
CA ASN A 125 20.93 7.98 3.23
C ASN A 125 22.24 7.54 2.55
N TYR A 126 22.16 6.98 1.33
CA TYR A 126 23.33 6.36 0.67
C TYR A 126 23.92 7.19 -0.48
N ALA A 127 23.18 8.15 -1.00
CA ALA A 127 23.58 8.98 -2.13
C ALA A 127 23.13 10.43 -1.96
N ASN A 128 23.71 11.34 -2.75
CA ASN A 128 23.20 12.70 -2.84
C ASN A 128 21.90 12.69 -3.65
N PRO A 129 20.77 13.24 -3.14
CA PRO A 129 19.50 13.27 -3.87
C PRO A 129 19.66 13.94 -5.22
N SER A 130 19.40 13.20 -6.29
CA SER A 130 19.45 13.73 -7.65
C SER A 130 18.10 14.31 -8.05
N VAL A 131 18.09 15.39 -8.82
CA VAL A 131 16.86 15.96 -9.38
C VAL A 131 16.30 14.98 -10.42
N LYS A 132 15.13 14.41 -10.16
CA LYS A 132 14.42 13.49 -11.06
C LYS A 132 13.24 14.21 -11.68
N ASN A 133 13.05 14.02 -12.98
CA ASN A 133 11.90 14.57 -13.69
C ASN A 133 10.65 13.69 -13.46
N TRP A 134 9.48 14.20 -13.88
CA TRP A 134 8.20 13.53 -13.66
C TRP A 134 8.09 12.18 -14.39
N GLU A 135 8.80 12.02 -15.50
CA GLU A 135 8.82 10.78 -16.31
C GLU A 135 9.34 9.61 -15.49
N PHE A 136 10.30 9.84 -14.59
CA PHE A 136 10.83 8.82 -13.69
C PHE A 136 9.72 8.23 -12.82
N TYR A 137 8.84 9.07 -12.27
CA TYR A 137 7.71 8.63 -11.45
C TYR A 137 6.64 7.92 -12.27
N ALA A 138 6.39 8.36 -13.50
CA ALA A 138 5.44 7.70 -14.39
C ALA A 138 5.90 6.27 -14.73
N ILE A 139 7.17 6.11 -15.11
CA ILE A 139 7.76 4.80 -15.44
C ILE A 139 7.76 3.89 -14.20
N ALA A 140 8.14 4.40 -13.03
CA ALA A 140 8.11 3.65 -11.78
C ALA A 140 6.70 3.17 -11.43
N ALA A 141 5.69 4.02 -11.60
CA ALA A 141 4.29 3.65 -11.39
C ALA A 141 3.84 2.55 -12.36
N CYS A 142 4.17 2.66 -13.65
CA CYS A 142 3.86 1.63 -14.64
C CYS A 142 4.52 0.29 -14.30
N LEU A 143 5.81 0.30 -13.93
CA LEU A 143 6.53 -0.92 -13.51
C LEU A 143 5.90 -1.55 -12.27
N TYR A 144 5.53 -0.75 -11.27
CA TYR A 144 4.88 -1.23 -10.06
C TYR A 144 3.52 -1.90 -10.36
N VAL A 145 2.73 -1.33 -11.26
CA VAL A 145 1.46 -1.93 -11.70
C VAL A 145 1.70 -3.26 -12.42
N VAL A 146 2.75 -3.38 -13.24
CA VAL A 146 3.12 -4.65 -13.88
C VAL A 146 3.51 -5.70 -12.83
N LEU A 147 4.23 -5.33 -11.76
CA LEU A 147 4.54 -6.24 -10.66
C LEU A 147 3.28 -6.70 -9.89
N ALA A 148 2.23 -5.89 -9.87
CA ALA A 148 0.96 -6.22 -9.24
C ALA A 148 0.11 -7.23 -10.05
N TYR A 149 0.34 -7.30 -11.38
CA TYR A 149 -0.39 -8.15 -12.33
C TYR A 149 -0.51 -9.64 -11.93
N PRO A 150 0.57 -10.37 -11.54
CA PRO A 150 0.44 -11.77 -11.15
C PRO A 150 -0.55 -12.00 -10.00
N GLY A 151 -0.58 -11.10 -9.01
CA GLY A 151 -1.55 -11.16 -7.93
C GLY A 151 -2.99 -10.94 -8.43
N PHE A 152 -3.17 -10.00 -9.34
CA PHE A 152 -4.46 -9.73 -9.98
C PHE A 152 -4.99 -10.95 -10.74
N VAL A 153 -4.17 -11.57 -11.59
CA VAL A 153 -4.53 -12.76 -12.39
C VAL A 153 -4.92 -13.93 -11.49
N TRP A 154 -4.07 -14.25 -10.51
CA TRP A 154 -4.31 -15.37 -9.60
C TRP A 154 -5.66 -15.25 -8.89
N ARG A 155 -6.03 -14.06 -8.41
CA ARG A 155 -7.26 -13.90 -7.65
C ARG A 155 -8.53 -13.74 -8.49
N HIS A 156 -8.45 -13.11 -9.65
CA HIS A 156 -9.64 -12.79 -10.46
C HIS A 156 -9.85 -13.75 -11.63
N LEU A 157 -8.77 -14.25 -12.24
CA LEU A 157 -8.87 -15.11 -13.42
C LEU A 157 -8.76 -16.60 -13.06
N MET A 158 -7.98 -16.98 -12.03
CA MET A 158 -7.84 -18.38 -11.63
C MET A 158 -8.88 -18.85 -10.60
N LYS A 159 -9.65 -17.95 -10.00
CA LYS A 159 -10.87 -18.35 -9.27
C LYS A 159 -11.93 -18.76 -10.29
N HIS A 160 -11.87 -20.02 -10.72
CA HIS A 160 -12.93 -20.63 -11.50
C HIS A 160 -14.26 -20.46 -10.74
N PRO A 161 -15.32 -19.94 -11.38
CA PRO A 161 -16.65 -20.00 -10.80
C PRO A 161 -16.90 -21.48 -10.52
N GLY A 162 -17.04 -21.84 -9.25
CA GLY A 162 -17.48 -23.17 -8.87
C GLY A 162 -18.75 -23.44 -9.64
N ARG A 163 -18.64 -24.31 -10.65
CA ARG A 163 -19.74 -24.73 -11.52
C ARG A 163 -20.90 -25.05 -10.59
N HIS A 164 -21.96 -24.23 -10.63
CA HIS A 164 -23.20 -24.50 -9.92
C HIS A 164 -23.55 -25.95 -10.25
N LYS A 165 -23.44 -26.85 -9.28
CA LYS A 165 -23.98 -28.20 -9.43
C LYS A 165 -25.50 -28.03 -9.43
N THR A 166 -26.05 -27.81 -10.62
CA THR A 166 -27.48 -28.00 -10.87
C THR A 166 -27.76 -29.50 -10.82
N ALA A 167 -28.60 -29.86 -9.85
CA ALA A 167 -29.30 -31.14 -9.65
C ALA A 167 -28.43 -32.35 -9.27
#